data_AF-A0A530QPR4-F1
#
_entry.id   AF-A0A530QPR4-F1
#
_cell.length_a   1.000
_cell.length_b   1.000
_cell.length_c   1.000
_cell.angle_alpha   90.00
_cell.angle_beta   90.00
_cell.angle_gamma   90.00
#
_symmetry.space_group_name_H-M   'P 1'
#
loop_
_entity.id
_entity.type
_entity.pdbx_description
1 polymer ?
#
loop_
_entity_poly.entity_id
_entity_poly.type
_entity_poly.pdbx_seq_one_letter_code
_entity_poly.pdbx_strand_id
1 'polypeptide(L)'
;SWTTPQPVTDFPKTGPFSDLAPPAEVTVTRQVLAEPTPDIVERTWATLADGTPLVTGMKKGKGTLVLFHVTPEATWSNLPISGSFVEMLRRIVQLSRNQGAAVANAEAAATSLAPYRMISADGTLVPPTPDARPLVPGAGPLPVTFENPPGLYGSETGVLAHNLLNAESRFAPLVRPQITVPVTTIQYAFDESHNLKGPLVATALLLMVLDTLAVFW
;
A
#
# COMPACT_ATOMS: atom_id res chain seq x y z
N SER A 1 -1.18 -22.13 -32.23
CA SER A 1 -0.23 -23.06 -31.58
C SER A 1 1.15 -22.49 -31.81
N TRP A 2 1.85 -22.09 -30.75
CA TRP A 2 3.24 -21.66 -30.87
C TRP A 2 4.14 -22.90 -31.00
N THR A 3 5.21 -22.75 -31.77
CA THR A 3 6.31 -23.72 -31.90
C THR A 3 7.33 -23.58 -30.78
N THR A 4 7.40 -22.39 -30.14
CA THR A 4 8.33 -22.09 -29.06
C THR A 4 7.55 -21.62 -27.82
N PRO A 5 7.76 -22.26 -26.65
CA PRO A 5 7.20 -21.81 -25.40
C PRO A 5 7.53 -20.35 -25.11
N GLN A 6 6.53 -19.57 -24.67
CA GLN A 6 6.68 -18.15 -24.42
C GLN A 6 6.93 -17.90 -22.92
N PRO A 7 7.98 -17.15 -22.55
CA PRO A 7 8.16 -16.71 -21.17
C PRO A 7 7.21 -15.57 -20.85
N VAL A 8 6.96 -15.38 -19.56
CA VAL A 8 6.20 -14.24 -19.04
C VAL A 8 7.10 -13.01 -18.96
N THR A 9 6.61 -11.84 -19.34
CA THR A 9 7.36 -10.58 -19.22
C THR A 9 7.24 -9.98 -17.83
N ASP A 10 7.99 -8.92 -17.60
CA ASP A 10 7.79 -8.05 -16.43
C ASP A 10 6.33 -7.63 -16.29
N PHE A 11 5.85 -7.59 -15.06
CA PHE A 11 4.50 -7.11 -14.78
C PHE A 11 4.41 -5.61 -15.10
N PRO A 12 3.28 -5.14 -15.65
CA PRO A 12 3.05 -3.72 -15.86
C PRO A 12 3.22 -2.93 -14.56
N LYS A 13 3.84 -1.74 -14.65
CA LYS A 13 3.98 -0.83 -13.50
C LYS A 13 2.65 -0.35 -12.94
N THR A 14 1.59 -0.45 -13.74
CA THR A 14 0.22 -0.11 -13.41
C THR A 14 -0.62 -1.39 -13.38
N GLY A 15 -0.89 -1.93 -12.20
CA GLY A 15 -1.67 -3.16 -12.07
C GLY A 15 -1.55 -3.80 -10.70
N PRO A 16 -2.35 -4.84 -10.40
CA PRO A 16 -2.29 -5.49 -9.10
C PRO A 16 -0.96 -6.20 -8.85
N PHE A 17 -0.25 -6.66 -9.89
CA PHE A 17 1.00 -7.42 -9.77
C PHE A 17 2.27 -6.57 -9.89
N SER A 18 2.17 -5.24 -9.87
CA SER A 18 3.29 -4.32 -10.15
C SER A 18 4.47 -4.41 -9.17
N ASP A 19 4.23 -4.99 -7.98
CA ASP A 19 5.20 -5.18 -6.90
C ASP A 19 5.75 -6.62 -6.83
N LEU A 20 5.27 -7.53 -7.68
CA LEU A 20 5.77 -8.90 -7.75
C LEU A 20 7.04 -8.99 -8.61
N ALA A 21 7.93 -9.90 -8.22
CA ALA A 21 9.07 -10.25 -9.06
C ALA A 21 8.57 -10.91 -10.36
N PRO A 22 9.13 -10.54 -11.53
CA PRO A 22 8.80 -11.18 -12.80
C PRO A 22 9.08 -12.70 -12.75
N PRO A 23 8.13 -13.55 -13.17
CA PRO A 23 8.27 -14.99 -13.06
C PRO A 23 9.13 -15.56 -14.19
N ALA A 24 10.45 -15.45 -14.05
CA ALA A 24 11.42 -15.90 -15.04
C ALA A 24 11.42 -17.44 -15.23
N GLU A 25 10.95 -18.18 -14.24
CA GLU A 25 10.82 -19.64 -14.26
C GLU A 25 9.57 -20.14 -15.01
N VAL A 26 8.65 -19.24 -15.37
CA VAL A 26 7.37 -19.62 -15.96
C VAL A 26 7.45 -19.61 -17.48
N THR A 27 6.99 -20.71 -18.07
CA THR A 27 6.86 -20.88 -19.51
C THR A 27 5.43 -21.30 -19.87
N VAL A 28 4.91 -20.72 -20.94
CA VAL A 28 3.57 -21.00 -21.47
C VAL A 28 3.72 -21.66 -22.84
N THR A 29 3.17 -22.87 -22.98
CA THR A 29 3.19 -23.63 -24.23
C THR A 29 1.87 -23.50 -24.99
N ARG A 30 0.77 -23.30 -24.27
CA ARG A 30 -0.58 -23.13 -24.82
C ARG A 30 -1.36 -22.12 -23.98
N GLN A 31 -2.19 -21.32 -24.65
CA GLN A 31 -3.10 -20.39 -23.99
C GLN A 31 -4.45 -20.35 -24.70
N VAL A 32 -5.48 -19.96 -23.96
CA VAL A 32 -6.76 -19.50 -24.52
C VAL A 32 -6.57 -18.05 -24.93
N LEU A 33 -6.88 -17.71 -26.18
CA LEU A 33 -6.75 -16.32 -26.62
C LEU A 33 -7.95 -15.51 -26.15
N ALA A 34 -7.68 -14.37 -25.54
CA ALA A 34 -8.68 -13.34 -25.32
C ALA A 34 -9.14 -12.75 -26.66
N GLU A 35 -10.43 -12.48 -26.79
CA GLU A 35 -10.94 -11.75 -27.95
C GLU A 35 -10.38 -10.32 -27.96
N PRO A 36 -9.80 -9.86 -29.08
CA PRO A 36 -9.20 -8.55 -29.16
C PRO A 36 -10.28 -7.47 -29.12
N THR A 37 -10.41 -6.80 -27.98
CA THR A 37 -11.22 -5.58 -27.80
C THR A 37 -10.29 -4.38 -27.57
N PRO A 38 -10.70 -3.14 -27.92
CA PRO A 38 -9.87 -1.94 -27.71
C PRO A 38 -9.36 -1.79 -26.27
N ASP A 39 -10.20 -2.16 -25.29
CA ASP A 39 -9.91 -2.04 -23.86
C ASP A 39 -8.98 -3.13 -23.32
N ILE A 40 -8.54 -4.09 -24.16
CA ILE A 40 -7.81 -5.27 -23.68
C ILE A 40 -6.48 -4.90 -23.02
N VAL A 41 -5.83 -3.86 -23.53
CA VAL A 41 -4.56 -3.36 -22.98
C VAL A 41 -4.76 -2.87 -21.54
N GLU A 42 -5.82 -2.12 -21.27
CA GLU A 42 -6.14 -1.62 -19.93
C GLU A 42 -6.55 -2.74 -18.96
N ARG A 43 -7.10 -3.83 -19.50
CA ARG A 43 -7.53 -5.00 -18.72
C ARG A 43 -6.42 -6.01 -18.50
N THR A 44 -5.26 -5.85 -19.13
CA THR A 44 -4.18 -6.83 -19.05
C THR A 44 -3.30 -6.58 -17.82
N TRP A 45 -3.21 -7.59 -16.95
CA TRP A 45 -2.42 -7.54 -15.72
C TRP A 45 -1.07 -8.26 -15.85
N ALA A 46 -0.94 -9.18 -16.80
CA ALA A 46 0.30 -9.87 -17.12
C ALA A 46 0.33 -10.21 -18.61
N THR A 47 1.51 -10.13 -19.22
CA THR A 47 1.74 -10.40 -20.65
C THR A 47 2.83 -11.44 -20.86
N LEU A 48 2.78 -12.11 -22.00
CA LEU A 48 3.86 -12.94 -22.51
C LEU A 48 4.85 -12.10 -23.33
N ALA A 49 6.01 -12.69 -23.65
CA ALA A 49 7.06 -12.04 -24.43
C ALA A 49 6.61 -11.58 -25.82
N ASP A 50 5.58 -12.21 -26.38
CA ASP A 50 4.97 -11.82 -27.66
C ASP A 50 3.90 -10.72 -27.52
N GLY A 51 3.71 -10.19 -26.31
CA GLY A 51 2.72 -9.14 -26.00
C GLY A 51 1.30 -9.66 -25.82
N THR A 52 1.06 -10.97 -25.93
CA THR A 52 -0.27 -11.52 -25.70
C THR A 52 -0.62 -11.52 -24.20
N PRO A 53 -1.89 -11.25 -23.85
CA PRO A 53 -2.30 -11.17 -22.45
C PRO A 53 -2.38 -12.56 -21.81
N LEU A 54 -1.64 -12.74 -20.71
CA LEU A 54 -1.66 -13.96 -19.90
C LEU A 54 -2.71 -13.91 -18.79
N VAL A 55 -2.87 -12.75 -18.16
CA VAL A 55 -3.89 -12.52 -17.13
C VAL A 55 -4.63 -11.24 -17.44
N THR A 56 -5.96 -11.32 -17.46
CA THR A 56 -6.83 -10.16 -17.67
C THR A 56 -7.79 -9.99 -16.51
N GLY A 57 -8.00 -8.76 -16.06
CA GLY A 57 -8.99 -8.42 -15.05
C GLY A 57 -9.95 -7.34 -15.52
N MET A 58 -11.23 -7.48 -15.18
CA MET A 58 -12.24 -6.47 -15.46
C MET A 58 -13.21 -6.30 -14.28
N LYS A 59 -13.62 -5.06 -14.01
CA LYS A 59 -14.70 -4.81 -13.06
C LYS A 59 -16.04 -5.19 -13.69
N LYS A 60 -16.85 -5.97 -12.97
CA LYS A 60 -18.22 -6.34 -13.36
C LYS A 60 -19.15 -6.20 -12.16
N GLY A 61 -20.07 -5.24 -12.24
CA GLY A 61 -20.95 -4.90 -11.13
C GLY A 61 -20.15 -4.47 -9.90
N LYS A 62 -20.38 -5.14 -8.76
CA LYS A 62 -19.68 -4.87 -7.48
C LYS A 62 -18.39 -5.67 -7.30
N GLY A 63 -17.98 -6.46 -8.29
CA GLY A 63 -16.82 -7.35 -8.19
C GLY A 63 -15.80 -7.14 -9.32
N THR A 64 -14.70 -7.87 -9.21
CA THR A 64 -13.68 -7.94 -10.26
C THR A 64 -13.60 -9.38 -10.76
N LEU A 65 -13.74 -9.58 -12.07
CA LEU A 65 -13.48 -10.85 -12.75
C LEU A 65 -12.00 -10.90 -13.13
N VAL A 66 -11.35 -12.01 -12.82
CA VAL A 66 -9.95 -12.25 -13.16
C VAL A 66 -9.88 -13.56 -13.94
N LEU A 67 -9.26 -13.52 -15.11
CA LEU A 67 -9.09 -14.67 -15.99
C LEU A 67 -7.61 -14.90 -16.23
N PHE A 68 -7.17 -16.12 -15.93
CA PHE A 68 -5.89 -16.65 -16.37
C PHE A 68 -6.12 -17.36 -17.69
N HIS A 69 -5.37 -16.99 -18.72
CA HIS A 69 -5.50 -17.53 -20.07
C HIS A 69 -4.84 -18.91 -20.25
N VAL A 70 -4.63 -19.63 -19.15
CA VAL A 70 -4.06 -20.98 -19.10
C VAL A 70 -4.97 -21.89 -18.28
N THR A 71 -4.86 -23.19 -18.50
CA THR A 71 -5.54 -24.19 -17.67
C THR A 71 -4.90 -24.29 -16.28
N PRO A 72 -5.64 -24.79 -15.27
CA PRO A 72 -5.08 -25.05 -13.95
C PRO A 72 -4.12 -26.26 -13.91
N GLU A 73 -4.03 -27.05 -14.99
CA GLU A 73 -3.09 -28.16 -15.13
C GLU A 73 -1.74 -27.71 -15.71
N ALA A 74 -0.67 -28.41 -15.32
CA ALA A 74 0.71 -28.10 -15.71
C ALA A 74 1.07 -28.48 -17.17
N THR A 75 0.09 -28.89 -17.98
CA THR A 75 0.28 -29.35 -19.37
C THR A 75 0.45 -28.18 -20.35
N TRP A 76 -0.23 -27.05 -20.10
CA TRP A 76 -0.22 -25.86 -20.97
C TRP A 76 0.74 -24.79 -20.47
N SER A 77 1.06 -24.80 -19.18
CA SER A 77 2.04 -23.92 -18.55
C SER A 77 2.48 -24.51 -17.22
N ASN A 78 3.72 -24.25 -16.80
CA ASN A 78 4.17 -24.52 -15.44
C ASN A 78 3.76 -23.41 -14.43
N LEU A 79 3.02 -22.38 -14.86
CA LEU A 79 2.52 -21.31 -13.97
C LEU A 79 1.73 -21.88 -12.78
N PRO A 80 0.74 -22.79 -12.92
CA PRO A 80 -0.08 -23.21 -11.77
C PRO A 80 0.69 -23.91 -10.64
N ILE A 81 1.91 -24.38 -10.92
CA ILE A 81 2.79 -25.05 -9.97
C ILE A 81 3.97 -24.16 -9.53
N SER A 82 4.05 -22.92 -10.01
CA SER A 82 5.13 -21.99 -9.66
C SER A 82 4.84 -21.24 -8.36
N GLY A 83 5.90 -20.79 -7.67
CA GLY A 83 5.76 -19.91 -6.51
C GLY A 83 5.12 -18.58 -6.88
N SER A 84 5.41 -18.06 -8.07
CA SER A 84 4.85 -16.81 -8.59
C SER A 84 3.32 -16.85 -8.71
N PHE A 85 2.74 -18.01 -9.06
CA PHE A 85 1.28 -18.16 -9.11
C PHE A 85 0.63 -18.04 -7.73
N VAL A 86 1.29 -18.56 -6.68
CA VAL A 86 0.81 -18.40 -5.29
C VAL A 86 0.79 -16.92 -4.90
N GLU A 87 1.83 -16.16 -5.26
CA GLU A 87 1.89 -14.72 -5.00
C GLU A 87 0.83 -13.94 -5.79
N MET A 88 0.59 -14.30 -7.05
CA MET A 88 -0.50 -13.71 -7.85
C MET A 88 -1.87 -13.96 -7.21
N LEU A 89 -2.14 -15.19 -6.75
CA LEU A 89 -3.38 -15.51 -6.06
C LEU A 89 -3.54 -14.74 -4.75
N ARG A 90 -2.47 -14.64 -3.93
CA ARG A 90 -2.46 -13.82 -2.70
C ARG A 90 -2.84 -12.37 -3.01
N ARG A 91 -2.30 -11.80 -4.08
CA ARG A 91 -2.58 -10.43 -4.47
C ARG A 91 -4.02 -10.23 -4.93
N ILE A 92 -4.59 -11.19 -5.67
CA ILE A 92 -6.01 -11.18 -6.06
C ILE A 92 -6.91 -11.24 -4.82
N VAL A 93 -6.59 -12.10 -3.85
CA VAL A 93 -7.35 -12.19 -2.59
C VAL A 93 -7.28 -10.88 -1.80
N GLN A 94 -6.12 -10.25 -1.70
CA GLN A 94 -5.97 -8.93 -1.07
C GLN A 94 -6.80 -7.86 -1.77
N LEU A 95 -6.79 -7.84 -3.12
CA LEU A 95 -7.60 -6.92 -3.92
C LEU A 95 -9.10 -7.10 -3.63
N SER A 96 -9.56 -8.35 -3.56
CA SER A 96 -10.95 -8.70 -3.24
C SER A 96 -11.35 -8.22 -1.83
N ARG A 97 -10.50 -8.45 -0.82
CA ARG A 97 -10.77 -8.03 0.56
C ARG A 97 -10.77 -6.52 0.73
N ASN A 98 -9.88 -5.79 0.05
CA ASN A 98 -9.87 -4.33 0.09
C ASN A 98 -11.07 -3.71 -0.64
N GLN A 99 -11.60 -4.36 -1.69
CA GLN A 99 -12.85 -3.94 -2.35
C GLN A 99 -14.09 -4.31 -1.54
N GLY A 100 -14.06 -5.42 -0.81
CA GLY A 100 -15.14 -5.89 0.07
C GLY A 100 -15.18 -5.23 1.45
N ALA A 101 -14.06 -4.73 1.98
CA ALA A 101 -14.02 -4.09 3.30
C ALA A 101 -14.77 -2.74 3.34
N ALA A 102 -15.02 -2.12 2.18
CA ALA A 102 -15.81 -0.89 2.11
C ALA A 102 -17.34 -1.12 2.16
N VAL A 103 -17.85 -2.34 1.89
CA VAL A 103 -19.32 -2.55 1.75
C VAL A 103 -19.83 -3.92 2.24
N ALA A 104 -18.99 -4.96 2.42
CA ALA A 104 -19.41 -6.35 2.59
C ALA A 104 -19.02 -7.02 3.93
N ASN A 105 -18.79 -6.24 4.98
CA ASN A 105 -18.81 -6.75 6.37
C ASN A 105 -20.15 -6.48 7.08
N ALA A 106 -21.21 -6.20 6.33
CA ALA A 106 -22.56 -6.08 6.89
C ALA A 106 -23.24 -7.44 7.14
N GLU A 107 -22.77 -8.54 6.53
CA GLU A 107 -23.44 -9.86 6.59
C GLU A 107 -22.57 -10.99 7.18
N ALA A 108 -21.28 -10.78 7.41
CA ALA A 108 -20.52 -11.61 8.33
C ALA A 108 -20.86 -11.14 9.75
N ALA A 109 -21.90 -11.73 10.33
CA ALA A 109 -22.37 -11.48 11.69
C ALA A 109 -21.20 -11.18 12.65
N ALA A 110 -21.08 -9.92 13.08
CA ALA A 110 -20.38 -9.47 14.28
C ALA A 110 -19.12 -10.27 14.68
N THR A 111 -18.24 -10.61 13.73
CA THR A 111 -16.98 -11.27 14.08
C THR A 111 -16.11 -10.23 14.74
N SER A 112 -16.00 -10.33 16.06
CA SER A 112 -15.14 -9.50 16.88
C SER A 112 -13.71 -9.54 16.33
N LEU A 113 -13.22 -8.39 15.84
CA LEU A 113 -11.91 -8.26 15.23
C LEU A 113 -10.87 -8.03 16.33
N ALA A 114 -9.89 -8.92 16.42
CA ALA A 114 -8.84 -8.81 17.42
C ALA A 114 -7.94 -7.59 17.14
N PRO A 115 -7.41 -6.92 18.18
CA PRO A 115 -6.33 -5.94 18.04
C PRO A 115 -5.14 -6.52 17.27
N TYR A 116 -4.71 -5.90 16.17
CA TYR A 116 -3.55 -6.36 15.40
C TYR A 116 -2.36 -5.42 15.50
N ARG A 117 -2.56 -4.11 15.28
CA ARG A 117 -1.56 -3.05 15.52
C ARG A 117 -2.24 -1.77 15.99
N MET A 118 -1.63 -1.02 16.88
CA MET A 118 -2.16 0.24 17.40
C MET A 118 -1.31 1.42 17.02
N ILE A 119 -1.93 2.60 16.93
CA ILE A 119 -1.22 3.85 16.71
C ILE A 119 -0.76 4.39 18.08
N SER A 120 0.54 4.59 18.25
CA SER A 120 1.12 5.24 19.42
C SER A 120 0.92 6.76 19.40
N ALA A 121 1.25 7.44 20.50
CA ALA A 121 1.12 8.90 20.60
C ALA A 121 1.97 9.68 19.58
N ASP A 122 3.08 9.09 19.12
CA ASP A 122 3.97 9.60 18.07
C ASP A 122 3.50 9.23 16.65
N GLY A 123 2.39 8.50 16.50
CA GLY A 123 1.82 8.14 15.20
C GLY A 123 2.41 6.89 14.56
N THR A 124 3.17 6.07 15.29
CA THR A 124 3.77 4.84 14.78
C THR A 124 2.90 3.61 15.08
N LEU A 125 3.01 2.56 14.26
CA LEU A 125 2.25 1.32 14.45
C LEU A 125 2.99 0.35 15.37
N VAL A 126 2.48 0.21 16.59
CA VAL A 126 3.01 -0.63 17.66
C VAL A 126 2.14 -1.88 17.90
N PRO A 127 2.67 -2.92 18.57
CA PRO A 127 1.85 -4.06 19.02
C PRO A 127 0.66 -3.61 19.89
N PRO A 128 -0.43 -4.39 19.94
CA PRO A 128 -1.58 -4.07 20.78
C PRO A 128 -1.21 -3.94 22.26
N THR A 129 -1.79 -2.93 22.92
CA THR A 129 -1.70 -2.79 24.37
C THR A 129 -2.60 -3.82 25.07
N PRO A 130 -2.31 -4.22 26.32
CA PRO A 130 -3.14 -5.16 27.08
C PRO A 130 -4.59 -4.69 27.27
N ASP A 131 -4.81 -3.38 27.27
CA ASP A 131 -6.12 -2.75 27.46
C ASP A 131 -6.95 -2.69 26.17
N ALA A 132 -6.34 -2.94 25.01
CA ALA A 132 -7.04 -2.91 23.74
C ALA A 132 -7.98 -4.12 23.62
N ARG A 133 -9.27 -3.83 23.50
CA ARG A 133 -10.32 -4.82 23.32
C ARG A 133 -10.62 -5.07 21.85
N PRO A 134 -11.09 -6.28 21.51
CA PRO A 134 -11.61 -6.57 20.18
C PRO A 134 -12.70 -5.59 19.74
N LEU A 135 -12.68 -5.26 18.45
CA LEU A 135 -13.60 -4.33 17.83
C LEU A 135 -14.75 -5.11 17.18
N VAL A 136 -15.99 -4.79 17.52
CA VAL A 136 -17.18 -5.41 16.90
C VAL A 136 -17.76 -4.43 15.87
N PRO A 137 -17.63 -4.70 14.56
CA PRO A 137 -18.20 -3.83 13.53
C PRO A 137 -19.73 -3.83 13.61
N GLY A 138 -20.32 -2.64 13.67
CA GLY A 138 -21.77 -2.43 13.63
C GLY A 138 -22.19 -1.64 12.38
N ALA A 139 -23.49 -1.46 12.18
CA ALA A 139 -24.04 -0.68 11.07
C ALA A 139 -23.84 0.85 11.19
N GLY A 140 -23.14 1.31 12.23
CA GLY A 140 -22.94 2.72 12.54
C GLY A 140 -21.46 3.10 12.72
N PRO A 141 -21.17 4.40 12.92
CA PRO A 141 -19.82 4.87 13.18
C PRO A 141 -19.25 4.22 14.44
N LEU A 142 -18.06 3.63 14.31
CA LEU A 142 -17.34 3.05 15.43
C LEU A 142 -16.59 4.18 16.16
N PRO A 143 -16.89 4.45 17.44
CA PRO A 143 -16.17 5.46 18.18
C PRO A 143 -14.74 4.98 18.50
N VAL A 144 -13.78 5.90 18.46
CA VAL A 144 -12.45 5.65 19.03
C VAL A 144 -12.52 5.85 20.54
N THR A 145 -12.24 4.81 21.30
CA THR A 145 -12.30 4.82 22.76
C THR A 145 -10.99 4.30 23.34
N PHE A 146 -10.82 4.40 24.66
CA PHE A 146 -9.65 3.80 25.31
C PHE A 146 -9.63 2.27 25.17
N GLU A 147 -10.80 1.62 25.19
CA GLU A 147 -10.92 0.18 24.97
C GLU A 147 -10.76 -0.20 23.49
N ASN A 148 -11.13 0.68 22.56
CA ASN A 148 -10.94 0.50 21.12
C ASN A 148 -10.09 1.64 20.53
N PRO A 149 -8.77 1.63 20.81
CA PRO A 149 -7.85 2.67 20.32
C PRO A 149 -7.71 2.65 18.79
N PRO A 150 -7.20 3.75 18.20
CA PRO A 150 -7.02 3.80 16.75
C PRO A 150 -5.90 2.85 16.31
N GLY A 151 -6.13 2.12 15.21
CA GLY A 151 -5.23 1.05 14.77
C GLY A 151 -5.80 0.13 13.70
N LEU A 152 -5.16 -1.02 13.52
CA LEU A 152 -5.55 -2.10 12.63
C LEU A 152 -6.11 -3.26 13.46
N TYR A 153 -7.30 -3.72 13.11
CA TYR A 153 -8.03 -4.81 13.77
C TYR A 153 -8.27 -5.97 12.80
N GLY A 154 -8.06 -7.21 13.22
CA GLY A 154 -8.26 -8.41 12.41
C GLY A 154 -7.09 -9.39 12.52
N SER A 155 -6.64 -9.90 11.39
CA SER A 155 -5.55 -10.88 11.29
C SER A 155 -4.57 -10.50 10.19
N GLU A 156 -3.44 -11.20 10.11
CA GLU A 156 -2.43 -11.00 9.05
C GLU A 156 -3.01 -11.13 7.63
N THR A 157 -4.04 -11.96 7.46
CA THR A 157 -4.71 -12.16 6.17
C THR A 157 -5.73 -11.07 5.81
N GLY A 158 -6.06 -10.16 6.73
CA GLY A 158 -6.98 -9.06 6.48
C GLY A 158 -7.27 -8.23 7.73
N VAL A 159 -7.14 -6.91 7.57
CA VAL A 159 -7.30 -5.92 8.65
C VAL A 159 -8.36 -4.87 8.29
N LEU A 160 -9.00 -4.33 9.32
CA LEU A 160 -9.85 -3.16 9.27
C LEU A 160 -9.12 -2.00 9.95
N ALA A 161 -9.05 -0.85 9.27
CA ALA A 161 -8.46 0.36 9.81
C ALA A 161 -9.49 1.13 10.64
N HIS A 162 -9.22 1.26 11.94
CA HIS A 162 -9.97 2.07 12.88
C HIS A 162 -9.24 3.40 13.07
N ASN A 163 -9.63 4.40 12.27
CA ASN A 163 -8.91 5.68 12.19
C ASN A 163 -9.38 6.66 13.25
N LEU A 164 -8.44 7.40 13.86
CA LEU A 164 -8.76 8.51 14.77
C LEU A 164 -9.50 9.65 14.08
N LEU A 165 -9.13 9.93 12.83
CA LEU A 165 -9.68 11.00 12.00
C LEU A 165 -10.41 10.38 10.81
N ASN A 166 -11.51 11.01 10.41
CA ASN A 166 -12.22 10.69 9.18
C ASN A 166 -11.70 11.54 8.01
N ALA A 167 -12.09 11.21 6.78
CA ALA A 167 -11.65 11.93 5.57
C ALA A 167 -12.09 13.41 5.55
N GLU A 168 -13.14 13.75 6.30
CA GLU A 168 -13.66 15.12 6.41
C GLU A 168 -13.02 15.92 7.55
N SER A 169 -12.13 15.31 8.34
CA SER A 169 -11.47 15.97 9.46
C SER A 169 -10.59 17.11 8.94
N ARG A 170 -10.61 18.24 9.66
CA ARG A 170 -9.80 19.42 9.37
C ARG A 170 -9.06 19.84 10.62
N PHE A 171 -7.77 20.08 10.50
CA PHE A 171 -6.98 20.67 11.57
C PHE A 171 -7.27 22.17 11.61
N ALA A 172 -7.94 22.62 12.66
CA ALA A 172 -8.10 24.05 12.92
C ALA A 172 -6.91 24.55 13.75
N PRO A 173 -6.38 25.76 13.47
CA PRO A 173 -5.39 26.38 14.34
C PRO A 173 -5.91 26.47 15.78
N LEU A 174 -5.01 26.27 16.75
CA LEU A 174 -5.36 26.41 18.15
C LEU A 174 -5.72 27.87 18.45
N VAL A 175 -7.00 28.16 18.72
CA VAL A 175 -7.44 29.51 19.09
C VAL A 175 -7.10 29.74 20.55
N ARG A 176 -6.37 30.83 20.85
CA ARG A 176 -6.09 31.18 22.25
C ARG A 176 -7.40 31.55 22.96
N PRO A 177 -7.71 30.93 24.11
CA PRO A 177 -8.80 31.40 24.95
C PRO A 177 -8.55 32.86 25.37
N GLN A 178 -9.61 33.67 25.41
CA GLN A 178 -9.54 35.04 25.90
C GLN A 178 -9.46 35.00 27.43
N ILE A 179 -8.25 34.99 27.97
CA ILE A 179 -7.99 35.02 29.40
C ILE A 179 -7.48 36.42 29.76
N THR A 180 -8.00 37.01 30.84
CA THR A 180 -7.64 38.36 31.33
C THR A 180 -6.21 38.44 31.89
N VAL A 181 -5.54 37.29 32.07
CA VAL A 181 -4.19 37.20 32.65
C VAL A 181 -3.16 37.27 31.53
N PRO A 182 -2.01 37.97 31.70
CA PRO A 182 -0.93 37.95 30.72
C PRO A 182 -0.46 36.52 30.45
N VAL A 183 -0.58 36.09 29.19
CA VAL A 183 -0.13 34.77 28.72
C VAL A 183 1.14 34.94 27.90
N THR A 184 2.22 34.29 28.35
CA THR A 184 3.47 34.20 27.59
C THR A 184 3.48 32.90 26.80
N THR A 185 3.77 32.97 25.50
CA THR A 185 4.03 31.77 24.71
C THR A 185 5.44 31.28 24.95
N ILE A 186 5.55 30.05 25.43
CA ILE A 186 6.82 29.31 25.48
C ILE A 186 6.77 28.33 24.32
N GLN A 187 7.75 28.37 23.43
CA GLN A 187 7.88 27.37 22.38
C GLN A 187 8.30 26.04 23.02
N TYR A 188 7.48 25.02 22.84
CA TYR A 188 7.79 23.65 23.25
C TYR A 188 8.64 23.02 22.14
N ALA A 189 9.92 23.39 22.06
CA ALA A 189 10.88 22.74 21.18
C ALA A 189 12.27 22.80 21.82
N PHE A 190 12.67 21.69 22.41
CA PHE A 190 14.09 21.36 22.56
C PHE A 190 14.56 20.80 21.21
N ASP A 191 15.74 21.26 20.77
CA ASP A 191 16.51 20.81 19.61
C ASP A 191 15.90 20.97 18.21
N GLU A 192 15.74 22.22 17.76
CA GLU A 192 15.85 22.48 16.33
C GLU A 192 17.34 22.48 15.97
N SER A 193 17.83 21.37 15.41
CA SER A 193 19.22 21.29 14.94
C SER A 193 19.40 22.14 13.68
N HIS A 194 20.08 23.28 13.82
CA HIS A 194 20.40 24.12 12.67
C HIS A 194 21.47 23.42 11.83
N ASN A 195 21.19 23.20 10.53
CA ASN A 195 22.16 22.60 9.62
C ASN A 195 23.27 23.60 9.26
N LEU A 196 24.35 23.61 10.06
CA LEU A 196 25.50 24.48 9.87
C LEU A 196 26.51 23.98 8.82
N LYS A 197 26.32 22.78 8.26
CA LYS A 197 27.26 22.20 7.28
C LYS A 197 27.37 23.06 6.04
N GLY A 198 26.24 23.50 5.47
CA GLY A 198 26.22 24.35 4.28
C GLY A 198 26.98 25.67 4.49
N PRO A 199 26.60 26.48 5.50
CA PRO A 199 27.27 27.73 5.83
C PRO A 199 28.77 27.58 6.11
N LEU A 200 29.18 26.56 6.88
CA LEU A 200 30.58 26.34 7.22
C LEU A 200 31.42 25.94 6.00
N VAL A 201 30.91 25.05 5.14
CA VAL A 201 31.59 24.66 3.89
C VAL A 201 31.74 25.85 2.95
N ALA A 202 30.68 26.66 2.80
CA ALA A 202 30.74 27.88 1.99
C ALA A 202 31.79 28.87 2.53
N THR A 203 31.84 29.06 3.86
CA THR A 203 32.81 29.95 4.50
C THR A 203 34.25 29.42 4.32
N ALA A 204 34.48 28.12 4.45
CA ALA A 204 35.79 27.50 4.24
C ALA A 204 36.26 27.64 2.78
N LEU A 205 35.39 27.43 1.80
CA LEU A 205 35.71 27.63 0.39
C LEU A 205 36.05 29.09 0.08
N LEU A 206 35.31 30.04 0.66
CA LEU A 206 35.56 31.47 0.49
C LEU A 206 36.93 31.87 1.08
N LEU A 207 37.26 31.36 2.28
CA LEU A 207 38.58 31.57 2.89
C LEU A 207 39.70 30.97 2.05
N MET A 208 39.50 29.78 1.47
CA MET A 208 40.48 29.15 0.57
C MET A 208 40.73 30.00 -0.68
N VAL A 209 39.69 30.55 -1.30
CA VAL A 209 39.84 31.47 -2.45
C VAL A 209 40.59 32.73 -2.05
N LEU A 210 40.26 33.34 -0.91
CA LEU A 210 40.96 34.54 -0.43
C LEU A 210 42.44 34.28 -0.13
N ASP A 211 42.77 33.13 0.47
CA ASP A 211 44.15 32.71 0.73
C ASP A 211 44.94 32.56 -0.58
N THR A 212 44.36 31.90 -1.60
CA THR A 212 45.03 31.80 -2.90
C THR A 212 45.28 33.17 -3.54
N LEU A 213 44.31 34.09 -3.47
CA LEU A 213 44.48 35.45 -3.99
C LEU A 213 45.55 36.24 -3.24
N ALA A 214 45.64 36.08 -1.92
CA ALA A 214 46.65 36.72 -1.09
C ALA A 214 48.07 36.19 -1.38
N VAL A 215 48.23 34.91 -1.70
CA VAL A 215 49.52 34.30 -2.07
C VAL A 215 49.98 34.74 -3.48
N PHE A 216 49.05 35.05 -4.38
CA PHE A 216 49.37 35.52 -5.74
C PHE A 216 49.76 36.99 -5.83
N TRP A 217 49.59 37.78 -4.78
CA TRP A 217 49.92 39.21 -4.72
C TRP A 217 51.28 39.43 -4.04
#